data_AF-A0A9E3ZRA0-F1
#
_entry.id   AF-A0A9E3ZRA0-F1
#
_cell.length_a   1.000
_cell.length_b   1.000
_cell.length_c   1.000
_cell.angle_alpha   90.00
_cell.angle_beta   90.00
_cell.angle_gamma   90.00
#
_symmetry.space_group_name_H-M   'P 1'
#
loop_
_entity.id
_entity.type
_entity.pdbx_description
1 polymer ?
#
loop_
_entity_poly.entity_id
_entity_poly.type
_entity_poly.pdbx_seq_one_letter_code
_entity_poly.pdbx_strand_id
1 'polypeptide(L)' 'AGDLKENMSTYIDAKDLIDIGAYKPGSNAVVDYAISLHHPINQFLRQSVDDFSEFSDTQAQLQQLFM' A
#
# COMPACT_ATOMS: atom_id res chain seq x y z
N ALA A 1 7.48 -9.61 -0.33
CA ALA A 1 6.38 -9.64 -1.33
C ALA A 1 5.05 -10.12 -0.76
N GLY A 2 5.04 -10.97 0.28
CA GLY A 2 3.80 -11.31 1.02
C GLY A 2 3.18 -10.06 1.66
N ASP A 3 4.01 -9.27 2.35
CA ASP A 3 3.57 -8.08 3.11
C ASP A 3 2.83 -7.05 2.23
N LEU A 4 3.29 -6.82 1.00
CA LEU A 4 2.61 -5.93 0.06
C LEU A 4 1.19 -6.41 -0.26
N LYS A 5 1.04 -7.70 -0.56
CA LYS A 5 -0.27 -8.29 -0.90
C LYS A 5 -1.20 -8.29 0.30
N GLU A 6 -0.66 -8.60 1.48
CA GLU A 6 -1.42 -8.64 2.74
C GLU A 6 -1.96 -7.25 3.12
N ASN A 7 -1.13 -6.21 3.03
CA ASN A 7 -1.55 -4.84 3.29
C ASN A 7 -2.55 -4.34 2.25
N MET A 8 -2.36 -4.67 0.97
CA MET A 8 -3.37 -4.35 -0.06
C MET A 8 -4.70 -5.04 0.20
N SER A 9 -4.69 -6.33 0.59
CA SER A 9 -5.91 -7.07 0.92
C SER A 9 -6.63 -6.42 2.11
N THR A 10 -5.89 -6.16 3.18
CA THR A 10 -6.44 -5.53 4.40
C THR A 10 -7.07 -4.17 4.08
N TYR A 11 -6.40 -3.35 3.25
CA TYR A 11 -6.95 -2.08 2.82
C TYR A 11 -8.24 -2.26 2.01
N ILE A 12 -8.27 -3.21 1.07
CA ILE A 12 -9.46 -3.49 0.24
C ILE A 12 -10.64 -3.93 1.11
N ASP A 13 -10.40 -4.82 2.08
CA ASP A 13 -11.44 -5.30 3.00
C ASP A 13 -12.01 -4.17 3.87
N ALA A 14 -11.17 -3.19 4.23
CA ALA A 14 -11.58 -2.01 5.00
C ALA A 14 -12.14 -0.87 4.14
N LYS A 15 -11.94 -0.90 2.81
CA LYS A 15 -12.23 0.22 1.91
C LYS A 15 -13.69 0.66 1.97
N ASP A 16 -14.63 -0.27 1.97
CA ASP A 16 -16.06 0.05 2.04
C ASP A 16 -16.41 0.80 3.33
N LEU A 17 -15.84 0.39 4.48
CA LEU A 17 -16.03 1.06 5.76
C LEU A 17 -15.42 2.46 5.78
N ILE A 18 -14.28 2.65 5.12
CA ILE A 18 -13.62 3.95 4.98
C ILE A 18 -14.45 4.88 4.09
N ASP A 19 -14.88 4.39 2.92
CA ASP A 19 -15.61 5.16 1.93
C ASP A 19 -16.98 5.66 2.45
N ILE A 20 -17.67 4.86 3.28
CA ILE A 20 -18.93 5.27 3.94
C ILE A 20 -18.70 6.07 5.24
N GLY A 21 -17.45 6.31 5.65
CA GLY A 21 -17.09 7.04 6.86
C GLY A 21 -17.35 6.30 8.17
N ALA A 22 -17.54 4.98 8.13
CA ALA A 22 -17.75 4.14 9.31
C ALA A 22 -16.45 3.69 9.99
N TYR A 23 -15.30 3.82 9.33
CA TYR A 23 -13.99 3.48 9.90
C TYR A 23 -13.44 4.60 10.79
N LYS A 24 -12.92 4.24 11.97
CA LYS A 24 -12.29 5.17 12.91
C LYS A 24 -10.77 4.92 12.99
N PRO A 25 -9.92 5.92 12.73
CA PRO A 25 -8.47 5.78 12.90
C PRO A 25 -8.10 5.36 14.34
N GLY A 26 -7.13 4.46 14.47
CA GLY A 26 -6.68 3.90 15.74
C GLY A 26 -7.56 2.77 16.27
N SER A 27 -8.61 2.37 15.55
CA SER A 27 -9.49 1.26 15.95
C SER A 27 -8.87 -0.11 15.68
N ASN A 28 -7.99 -0.21 14.68
CA ASN A 28 -7.29 -1.43 14.32
C ASN A 28 -5.95 -1.06 13.70
N ALA A 29 -4.87 -1.31 14.44
CA ALA A 29 -3.50 -0.98 14.02
C ALA A 29 -3.10 -1.60 12.68
N VAL A 30 -3.63 -2.78 12.33
CA VAL A 30 -3.35 -3.45 11.05
C VAL A 30 -4.01 -2.69 9.90
N VAL A 31 -5.27 -2.28 10.08
CA VAL A 31 -5.99 -1.49 9.07
C VAL A 31 -5.41 -0.09 8.95
N ASP A 32 -5.07 0.55 10.07
CA ASP A 32 -4.41 1.86 10.07
C ASP A 32 -3.08 1.81 9.31
N TYR A 33 -2.28 0.76 9.53
CA TYR A 33 -1.03 0.54 8.81
C TYR A 33 -1.27 0.30 7.32
N ALA A 34 -2.24 -0.55 6.97
CA ALA A 34 -2.61 -0.79 5.57
C ALA A 34 -3.09 0.48 4.85
N ILE A 35 -3.86 1.35 5.53
CA ILE A 35 -4.26 2.67 5.02
C ILE A 35 -3.04 3.55 4.79
N SER A 36 -2.10 3.60 5.74
CA SER A 36 -0.88 4.40 5.61
C SER A 36 0.00 3.96 4.44
N LEU A 37 0.06 2.64 4.18
CA LEU A 37 0.84 2.04 3.09
C LEU A 37 0.13 2.08 1.74
N HIS A 38 -1.19 2.26 1.70
CA HIS A 38 -1.95 2.21 0.46
C HIS A 38 -1.47 3.27 -0.54
N HIS A 39 -1.17 4.49 -0.08
CA HIS A 39 -0.70 5.56 -0.96
C HIS A 39 0.72 5.29 -1.50
N PRO A 40 1.73 4.98 -0.65
CA PRO A 40 3.06 4.56 -1.11
C PRO A 40 3.04 3.36 -2.07
N ILE A 41 2.25 2.32 -1.76
CA ILE A 41 2.13 1.14 -2.63
C ILE A 41 1.52 1.52 -3.98
N ASN A 42 0.45 2.33 -4.01
CA ASN A 42 -0.13 2.79 -5.27
C ASN A 42 0.85 3.62 -6.10
N GLN A 43 1.69 4.43 -5.46
CA GLN A 43 2.72 5.19 -6.15
C GLN A 43 3.78 4.27 -6.76
N PHE A 44 4.25 3.28 -6.00
CA PHE A 44 5.20 2.27 -6.48
C PHE A 44 4.65 1.45 -7.65
N LEU A 45 3.37 1.07 -7.62
CA LEU A 45 2.73 0.27 -8.68
C LEU A 45 2.37 1.08 -9.93
N ARG A 46 2.42 2.43 -9.87
CA ARG A 46 2.11 3.31 -11.00
C ARG A 46 3.40 3.74 -11.69
N GLN A 47 3.49 3.47 -12.99
CA GLN A 47 4.64 3.80 -13.81
C GLN A 47 4.19 4.43 -15.12
N SER A 48 4.94 5.43 -15.61
CA SER A 48 4.72 5.99 -16.95
C SER A 48 5.08 4.95 -18.03
N VAL A 49 4.46 5.01 -19.19
CA VAL A 49 4.80 4.13 -20.32
C VAL A 49 6.23 4.37 -20.84
N ASP A 50 6.75 5.58 -20.61
CA ASP A 50 8.10 6.00 -21.00
C ASP A 50 9.13 5.80 -19.89
N ASP A 51 8.72 5.34 -18.69
CA ASP A 51 9.63 5.10 -17.58
C ASP A 51 10.27 3.72 -17.69
N PHE A 52 11.59 3.68 -17.50
CA PHE A 52 12.34 2.45 -17.36
C PHE A 52 12.83 2.32 -15.92
N SER A 53 12.60 1.15 -15.31
CA SER A 53 13.10 0.82 -13.98
C SER A 53 13.95 -0.44 -14.07
N GLU A 54 15.19 -0.37 -13.59
CA GLU A 54 16.01 -1.57 -13.43
C GLU A 54 15.46 -2.44 -12.31
N PHE A 55 15.75 -3.74 -12.39
CA PHE A 55 15.29 -4.70 -11.38
C PHE A 55 15.85 -4.36 -9.98
N SER A 56 17.12 -3.96 -9.90
CA SER A 56 17.76 -3.54 -8.64
C SER A 56 17.08 -2.33 -8.02
N ASP A 57 16.72 -1.34 -8.85
CA ASP A 57 16.05 -0.12 -8.37
C ASP A 57 14.62 -0.43 -7.91
N THR A 58 13.91 -1.28 -8.66
CA THR A 58 12.57 -1.76 -8.29
C THR A 58 12.60 -2.50 -6.96
N GLN A 59 13.63 -3.33 -6.73
CA GLN A 59 13.79 -4.05 -5.47
C GLN A 59 14.10 -3.11 -4.30
N ALA A 60 14.95 -2.10 -4.51
CA ALA A 60 15.26 -1.09 -3.51
C ALA A 60 14.03 -0.26 -3.14
N GLN A 61 13.26 0.19 -4.13
CA GLN A 61 12.00 0.92 -3.93
C GLN A 61 10.98 0.07 -3.17
N LEU A 62 10.83 -1.21 -3.51
CA LEU A 62 9.95 -2.12 -2.78
C LEU A 62 10.35 -2.26 -1.31
N GLN A 63 11.65 -2.31 -1.00
CA GLN A 63 12.12 -2.39 0.38
C GLN A 63 11.88 -1.09 1.16
N GLN A 64 12.02 0.06 0.52
CA GLN A 64 11.74 1.38 1.12
C GLN A 64 10.28 1.57 1.53
N LEU A 65 9.34 0.82 0.95
CA LEU A 65 7.92 0.90 1.35
C LEU A 65 7.65 0.35 2.76
N PHE A 66 8.53 -0.51 3.28
CA PHE A 66 8.34 -1.23 4.55
C PHE A 66 9.44 -0.92 5.58
N MET A 67 10.30 0.06 5.30
CA MET A 67 11.42 0.47 6.15
C MET A 67 11.09 1.76 6.89
#